data_AF-A0A914IZD3-F1
#
_entry.id   AF-A0A914IZD3-F1
#
_cell.length_a   1.000
_cell.length_b   1.000
_cell.length_c   1.000
_cell.angle_alpha   90.00
_cell.angle_beta   90.00
_cell.angle_gamma   90.00
#
_symmetry.space_group_name_H-M   'P 1'
#
loop_
_entity.id
_entity.type
_entity.pdbx_description
1 polymer ?
#
loop_
_entity_poly.entity_id
_entity_poly.type
_entity_poly.pdbx_seq_one_letter_code
_entity_poly.pdbx_strand_id
1 'polypeptide(L)'
;MYFMWRMSLKILLDFFIFGLCILMFVRLWDDTADSPPDRFQCRNFNASDFKISKGLKNDRIAIVIAVLNQEDYNKYTQAVNSVKCYAQLLGYHLELINMTDNPRVEKYCNHSDIFFKRHCATADFMEQNKERFDYILFLDADIGVINPCHLIQDYIDDDKKVELTFYDRYYNDEITAGSYLAR
;
A
#
# COMPACT_ATOMS: atom_id res chain seq x y z
N MET A 1 52.87 -16.73 41.85
CA MET A 1 52.96 -15.83 40.67
C MET A 1 52.29 -16.38 39.39
N TYR A 2 51.89 -17.66 39.31
CA TYR A 2 51.15 -18.21 38.15
C TYR A 2 49.63 -17.97 38.17
N PHE A 3 49.04 -17.80 39.37
CA PHE A 3 47.59 -17.68 39.54
C PHE A 3 47.04 -16.32 39.07
N MET A 4 47.75 -15.22 39.34
CA MET A 4 47.35 -13.88 38.91
C MET A 4 47.39 -13.72 37.38
N TRP A 5 48.35 -14.35 36.69
CA TRP A 5 48.48 -14.24 35.23
C TRP A 5 47.35 -14.94 34.47
N ARG A 6 46.86 -16.08 34.99
CA ARG A 6 45.70 -16.79 34.44
C ARG A 6 44.39 -16.01 34.61
N MET A 7 44.24 -15.26 35.69
CA MET A 7 43.05 -14.46 35.94
C MET A 7 43.00 -13.24 35.01
N SER A 8 44.14 -12.57 34.83
CA SER A 8 44.26 -11.45 33.88
C SER A 8 44.04 -11.87 32.42
N LEU A 9 44.50 -13.07 32.03
CA LEU A 9 44.31 -13.57 30.66
C LEU A 9 42.85 -13.94 30.36
N LYS A 10 42.10 -14.47 31.33
CA LYS A 10 40.66 -14.75 31.19
C LYS A 10 39.85 -13.48 31.04
N ILE A 11 40.12 -12.47 31.86
CA ILE A 11 39.44 -11.18 31.79
C ILE A 11 39.66 -10.53 30.43
N LEU A 12 40.89 -10.57 29.90
CA LEU A 12 41.19 -10.06 28.56
C LEU A 12 40.47 -10.83 27.45
N LEU A 13 40.35 -12.16 27.58
CA LEU A 13 39.62 -13.00 26.63
C LEU A 13 38.12 -12.68 26.64
N ASP A 14 37.52 -12.49 27.82
CA ASP A 14 36.11 -12.17 27.98
C ASP A 14 35.77 -10.79 27.38
N PHE A 15 36.62 -9.78 27.61
CA PHE A 15 36.47 -8.47 26.96
C PHE A 15 36.61 -8.55 25.44
N PHE A 16 37.51 -9.40 24.93
CA PHE A 16 37.69 -9.59 23.50
C PHE A 16 36.48 -10.27 22.85
N ILE A 17 35.92 -11.30 23.49
CA ILE A 17 34.70 -11.98 23.04
C ILE A 17 33.51 -11.03 23.07
N PHE A 18 33.35 -10.25 24.15
CA PHE A 18 32.27 -9.27 24.24
C PHE A 18 32.39 -8.17 23.17
N GLY A 19 33.61 -7.70 22.90
CA GLY A 19 33.89 -6.76 21.80
C GLY A 19 33.56 -7.34 20.42
N LEU A 20 33.87 -8.61 20.17
CA LEU A 20 33.49 -9.31 18.94
C LEU A 20 31.97 -9.48 18.81
N CYS A 21 31.27 -9.79 19.91
CA CYS A 21 29.81 -9.86 19.93
C CYS A 21 29.16 -8.51 19.63
N ILE A 22 29.67 -7.41 20.21
CA ILE A 22 29.19 -6.06 19.89
C ILE A 22 29.44 -5.74 18.41
N LEU A 23 30.62 -6.03 17.87
CA LEU A 23 30.92 -5.80 16.46
C LEU A 23 30.02 -6.62 15.53
N MET A 24 29.71 -7.87 15.89
CA MET A 24 28.75 -8.68 15.14
C MET A 24 27.33 -8.12 15.23
N PHE A 25 26.89 -7.69 16.41
CA PHE A 25 25.57 -7.07 16.58
C PHE A 25 25.45 -5.75 15.82
N VAL A 26 26.49 -4.91 15.82
CA VAL A 26 26.53 -3.67 15.05
C VAL A 26 26.50 -3.96 13.56
N ARG A 27 27.26 -4.95 13.07
CA ARG A 27 27.21 -5.35 11.66
C ARG A 27 25.86 -5.93 11.25
N LEU A 28 25.28 -6.81 12.07
CA LEU A 28 23.95 -7.36 11.81
C LEU A 28 22.88 -6.26 11.84
N TRP A 29 23.00 -5.30 12.74
CA TRP A 29 22.10 -4.15 12.81
C TRP A 29 22.25 -3.25 11.58
N ASP A 30 23.46 -2.90 11.19
CA ASP A 30 23.71 -2.12 9.96
C ASP A 30 23.20 -2.85 8.72
N ASP A 31 23.44 -4.16 8.58
CA ASP A 31 22.92 -4.95 7.45
C ASP A 31 21.37 -4.99 7.42
N THR A 32 20.69 -4.90 8.57
CA THR A 32 19.22 -4.81 8.65
C THR A 32 18.68 -3.39 8.54
N ALA A 33 19.47 -2.37 8.88
CA ALA A 33 19.08 -0.96 8.83
C ALA A 33 19.36 -0.34 7.46
N ASP A 34 20.27 -0.94 6.69
CA ASP A 34 20.72 -0.46 5.38
C ASP A 34 20.16 -1.31 4.23
N SER A 35 19.12 -2.14 4.47
CA SER A 35 18.24 -2.53 3.38
C SER A 35 17.62 -1.23 2.86
N PRO A 36 17.99 -0.75 1.65
CA PRO A 36 17.34 0.43 1.09
C PRO A 36 15.85 0.16 1.12
N PRO A 37 14.96 1.17 1.30
CA PRO A 37 13.55 0.94 1.09
C PRO A 37 13.45 0.38 -0.32
N ASP A 38 13.19 -0.92 -0.42
CA ASP A 38 13.29 -1.65 -1.67
C ASP A 38 12.36 -0.90 -2.59
N ARG A 39 12.97 -0.16 -3.52
CA ARG A 39 12.26 0.48 -4.61
C ARG A 39 11.58 -0.69 -5.27
N PHE A 40 10.28 -0.85 -5.05
CA PHE A 40 9.43 -1.75 -5.82
C PHE A 40 9.64 -1.33 -7.28
N GLN A 41 10.65 -1.92 -7.91
CA GLN A 41 10.97 -1.66 -9.30
C GLN A 41 9.93 -2.46 -10.05
N CYS A 42 9.01 -1.79 -10.72
CA CYS A 42 8.11 -2.40 -11.70
C CYS A 42 8.93 -2.86 -12.94
N ARG A 43 9.93 -3.71 -12.73
CA ARG A 43 10.79 -4.29 -13.76
C ARG A 43 10.69 -5.79 -13.60
N ASN A 44 9.96 -6.44 -14.51
CA ASN A 44 10.04 -7.85 -14.93
C ASN A 44 8.69 -8.44 -15.36
N PHE A 45 7.58 -7.70 -15.33
CA PHE A 45 6.31 -8.16 -15.88
C PHE A 45 6.02 -7.48 -17.21
N ASN A 46 5.73 -8.27 -18.26
CA ASN A 46 5.25 -7.74 -19.52
C ASN A 46 3.71 -7.78 -19.55
N ALA A 47 3.09 -6.78 -20.18
CA ALA A 47 1.63 -6.74 -20.37
C ALA A 47 1.08 -8.01 -21.06
N SER A 48 1.90 -8.69 -21.87
CA SER A 48 1.59 -9.95 -22.54
C SER A 48 1.40 -11.14 -21.60
N ASP A 49 1.91 -11.05 -20.37
CA ASP A 49 1.83 -12.14 -19.38
C ASP A 49 0.45 -12.16 -18.69
N PHE A 50 -0.34 -11.08 -18.86
CA PHE A 50 -1.66 -10.95 -18.27
C PHE A 50 -2.75 -11.35 -19.28
N LYS A 51 -3.51 -12.40 -18.96
CA LYS A 51 -4.73 -12.74 -19.68
C LYS A 51 -5.81 -11.72 -19.36
N ILE A 52 -6.03 -10.73 -20.23
CA ILE A 52 -7.17 -9.81 -20.14
C ILE A 52 -8.45 -10.62 -20.36
N SER A 53 -9.15 -10.95 -19.27
CA SER A 53 -10.21 -11.97 -19.22
C SER A 53 -11.65 -11.43 -19.32
N LYS A 54 -11.88 -10.12 -19.28
CA LYS A 54 -13.24 -9.53 -19.40
C LYS A 54 -13.24 -8.32 -20.34
N GLY A 55 -14.32 -8.15 -21.10
CA GLY A 55 -14.47 -7.10 -22.13
C GLY A 55 -14.50 -5.65 -21.62
N LEU A 56 -14.38 -5.42 -20.31
CA LEU A 56 -14.24 -4.10 -19.71
C LEU A 56 -12.79 -3.63 -19.88
N LYS A 57 -12.62 -2.50 -20.57
CA LYS A 57 -11.30 -1.91 -20.79
C LYS A 57 -10.72 -1.37 -19.48
N ASN A 58 -9.43 -1.57 -19.28
CA ASN A 58 -8.72 -1.15 -18.06
C ASN A 58 -8.78 0.38 -17.85
N ASP A 59 -8.87 1.17 -18.92
CA ASP A 59 -8.98 2.64 -18.87
C ASP A 59 -10.33 3.15 -18.32
N ARG A 60 -11.34 2.27 -18.22
CA ARG A 60 -12.65 2.55 -17.61
C ARG A 60 -12.71 2.24 -16.11
N ILE A 61 -11.60 1.80 -15.50
CA ILE A 61 -11.51 1.55 -14.06
C ILE A 61 -10.52 2.53 -13.44
N ALA A 62 -10.95 3.21 -12.36
CA ALA A 62 -10.06 4.03 -11.54
C ALA A 62 -9.75 3.34 -10.21
N ILE A 63 -8.50 3.37 -9.79
CA ILE A 63 -8.09 3.07 -8.42
C ILE A 63 -8.01 4.42 -7.69
N VAL A 64 -8.66 4.53 -6.53
CA VAL A 64 -8.75 5.77 -5.76
C VAL A 64 -8.18 5.53 -4.37
N ILE A 65 -7.19 6.34 -3.99
CA ILE A 65 -6.66 6.37 -2.63
C ILE A 65 -6.83 7.80 -2.09
N ALA A 66 -7.51 7.93 -0.95
CA ALA A 66 -7.71 9.21 -0.29
C ALA A 66 -6.84 9.30 0.98
N VAL A 67 -5.96 10.30 1.03
CA VAL A 67 -5.08 10.61 2.17
C VAL A 67 -5.46 11.96 2.75
N LEU A 68 -5.26 12.14 4.06
CA LEU A 68 -5.56 13.42 4.69
C LEU A 68 -4.65 14.53 4.14
N ASN A 69 -3.33 14.27 4.05
CA ASN A 69 -2.32 15.22 3.63
C ASN A 69 -1.07 14.50 3.07
N GLN A 70 -0.07 15.28 2.66
CA GLN A 70 1.18 14.78 2.10
C GLN A 70 2.01 13.96 3.10
N GLU A 71 1.95 14.26 4.40
CA GLU A 71 2.68 13.52 5.43
C GLU A 71 2.14 12.09 5.54
N ASP A 72 0.81 11.93 5.51
CA ASP A 72 0.19 10.61 5.53
C ASP A 72 0.49 9.81 4.26
N TYR A 73 0.54 10.45 3.09
CA TYR A 73 1.06 9.80 1.89
C TYR A 73 2.50 9.28 2.09
N ASN A 74 3.37 10.10 2.68
CA ASN A 74 4.77 9.73 2.88
C ASN A 74 4.90 8.48 3.78
N LYS A 75 4.03 8.35 4.80
CA LYS A 75 3.99 7.17 5.68
C LYS A 75 3.71 5.87 4.92
N TYR A 76 2.85 5.94 3.91
CA TYR A 76 2.42 4.76 3.15
C TYR A 76 3.03 4.65 1.75
N THR A 77 4.13 5.36 1.50
CA THR A 77 4.76 5.45 0.16
C THR A 77 5.05 4.08 -0.45
N GLN A 78 5.47 3.09 0.35
CA GLN A 78 5.74 1.74 -0.16
C GLN A 78 4.47 1.06 -0.70
N ALA A 79 3.39 1.07 0.08
CA ALA A 79 2.10 0.50 -0.29
C ALA A 79 1.53 1.22 -1.52
N VAL A 80 1.46 2.56 -1.48
CA VAL A 80 0.95 3.37 -2.59
C VAL A 80 1.78 3.20 -3.88
N ASN A 81 3.11 3.07 -3.78
CA ASN A 81 3.95 2.82 -4.94
C ASN A 81 3.69 1.45 -5.59
N SER A 82 3.37 0.41 -4.79
CA SER A 82 3.00 -0.90 -5.34
C SER A 82 1.71 -0.81 -6.17
N VAL A 83 0.70 -0.07 -5.68
CA VAL A 83 -0.55 0.19 -6.40
C VAL A 83 -0.29 1.01 -7.66
N LYS A 84 0.57 2.03 -7.57
CA LYS A 84 0.98 2.84 -8.72
C LYS A 84 1.65 2.00 -9.81
N CYS A 85 2.57 1.12 -9.45
CA CYS A 85 3.19 0.18 -10.39
C CYS A 85 2.12 -0.71 -11.07
N TYR A 86 1.22 -1.29 -10.28
CA TYR A 86 0.14 -2.14 -10.79
C TYR A 86 -0.80 -1.40 -11.75
N ALA A 87 -1.22 -0.18 -11.40
CA ALA A 87 -2.05 0.67 -12.24
C ALA A 87 -1.35 1.01 -13.56
N GLN A 88 -0.07 1.39 -13.52
CA GLN A 88 0.72 1.70 -14.71
C GLN A 88 0.94 0.49 -15.61
N LEU A 89 1.23 -0.67 -15.03
CA LEU A 89 1.48 -1.91 -15.74
C LEU A 89 0.26 -2.38 -16.53
N LEU A 90 -0.93 -2.26 -15.93
CA LEU A 90 -2.18 -2.73 -16.52
C LEU A 90 -3.01 -1.61 -17.18
N GLY A 91 -2.58 -0.36 -17.11
CA GLY A 91 -3.28 0.77 -17.73
C GLY A 91 -4.57 1.19 -17.00
N TYR A 92 -4.65 0.97 -15.68
CA TYR A 92 -5.70 1.57 -14.85
C TYR A 92 -5.38 3.04 -14.55
N HIS A 93 -6.42 3.86 -14.34
CA HIS A 93 -6.22 5.19 -13.81
C HIS A 93 -5.98 5.11 -12.29
N LEU A 94 -5.00 5.83 -11.76
CA LEU A 94 -4.81 5.99 -10.31
C LEU A 94 -5.04 7.45 -9.93
N GLU A 95 -6.00 7.67 -9.04
CA GLU A 95 -6.27 8.96 -8.41
C GLU A 95 -5.80 8.94 -6.95
N LEU A 96 -4.97 9.92 -6.58
CA LEU A 96 -4.51 10.14 -5.21
C LEU A 96 -5.12 11.44 -4.69
N ILE A 97 -6.15 11.33 -3.85
CA ILE A 97 -6.86 12.48 -3.32
C ILE A 97 -6.19 12.94 -2.02
N ASN A 98 -5.59 14.12 -2.04
CA ASN A 98 -5.21 14.84 -0.82
C ASN A 98 -6.41 15.64 -0.32
N MET A 99 -7.01 15.22 0.79
CA MET A 99 -8.26 15.80 1.30
C MET A 99 -8.12 17.17 1.96
N THR A 100 -6.89 17.58 2.31
CA THR A 100 -6.62 18.91 2.89
C THR A 100 -6.30 19.92 1.78
N ASP A 101 -5.56 19.50 0.76
CA ASP A 101 -5.16 20.38 -0.35
C ASP A 101 -6.17 20.38 -1.52
N ASN A 102 -7.38 19.83 -1.31
CA ASN A 102 -8.45 19.80 -2.30
C ASN A 102 -9.61 20.71 -1.85
N PRO A 103 -9.75 21.93 -2.43
CA PRO A 103 -10.77 22.90 -2.01
C PRO A 103 -12.21 22.38 -2.19
N ARG A 104 -12.42 21.46 -3.14
CA ARG A 104 -13.73 20.88 -3.40
C ARG A 104 -14.09 19.88 -2.31
N VAL A 105 -13.17 18.99 -1.95
CA VAL A 105 -13.34 18.06 -0.81
C VAL A 105 -13.53 18.84 0.49
N GLU A 106 -12.74 19.89 0.72
CA GLU A 106 -12.90 20.76 1.89
C GLU A 106 -14.31 21.37 1.97
N LYS A 107 -14.84 21.83 0.83
CA LYS A 107 -16.16 22.46 0.75
C LYS A 107 -17.33 21.48 0.89
N TYR A 108 -17.27 20.34 0.21
CA TYR A 108 -18.42 19.43 0.09
C TYR A 108 -18.36 18.23 1.05
N CYS A 109 -17.17 17.88 1.54
CA CYS A 109 -16.93 16.75 2.44
C CYS A 109 -16.46 17.21 3.82
N ASN A 110 -17.26 18.06 4.48
CA ASN A 110 -16.93 18.60 5.80
C ASN A 110 -17.29 17.64 6.95
N HIS A 111 -16.83 16.39 6.85
CA HIS A 111 -16.97 15.41 7.92
C HIS A 111 -15.84 15.58 8.95
N SER A 112 -16.19 15.56 10.25
CA SER A 112 -15.21 15.58 11.34
C SER A 112 -14.40 14.29 11.43
N ASP A 113 -15.02 13.18 11.06
CA ASP A 113 -14.39 11.87 11.01
C ASP A 113 -13.65 11.68 9.68
N ILE A 114 -12.35 11.39 9.78
CA ILE A 114 -11.47 11.24 8.62
C ILE A 114 -11.80 10.01 7.76
N PHE A 115 -12.41 8.97 8.32
CA PHE A 115 -12.81 7.77 7.58
C PHE A 115 -14.01 8.09 6.70
N PHE A 116 -15.03 8.76 7.25
CA PHE A 116 -16.16 9.24 6.44
C PHE A 116 -15.75 10.28 5.41
N LYS A 117 -14.81 11.17 5.74
CA LYS A 117 -14.29 12.17 4.79
C LYS A 117 -13.66 11.52 3.55
N ARG A 118 -12.93 10.41 3.70
CA ARG A 118 -12.35 9.65 2.58
C ARG A 118 -13.41 9.08 1.65
N HIS A 119 -14.48 8.50 2.21
CA HIS A 119 -15.58 7.98 1.40
C HIS A 119 -16.34 9.09 0.68
N CYS A 120 -16.57 10.24 1.33
CA CYS A 120 -17.16 11.40 0.67
C CYS A 120 -16.29 11.92 -0.48
N ALA A 121 -14.98 12.08 -0.25
CA ALA A 121 -14.05 12.54 -1.27
C ALA A 121 -14.02 11.59 -2.49
N THR A 122 -14.08 10.29 -2.23
CA THR A 122 -14.17 9.24 -3.25
C THR A 122 -15.49 9.33 -4.03
N ALA A 123 -16.62 9.51 -3.34
CA ALA A 123 -17.92 9.68 -3.99
C ALA A 123 -18.00 10.96 -4.85
N ASP A 124 -17.44 12.08 -4.38
CA ASP A 124 -17.34 13.31 -5.18
C ASP A 124 -16.46 13.11 -6.42
N PHE A 125 -15.35 12.36 -6.30
CA PHE A 125 -14.53 11.98 -7.46
C PHE A 125 -15.31 11.11 -8.46
N MET A 126 -16.05 10.10 -7.97
CA MET A 126 -16.89 9.24 -8.82
C MET A 126 -17.91 10.07 -9.60
N GLU A 127 -18.66 10.94 -8.93
CA GLU A 127 -19.70 11.75 -9.56
C GLU A 127 -19.12 12.67 -10.65
N GLN A 128 -17.93 13.24 -10.41
CA GLN A 128 -17.22 14.08 -11.39
C GLN A 128 -16.74 13.30 -12.61
N ASN A 129 -16.52 11.99 -12.47
CA ASN A 129 -15.91 11.15 -13.50
C ASN A 129 -16.81 10.00 -13.96
N LYS A 130 -18.11 10.03 -13.67
CA LYS A 130 -19.07 8.95 -13.99
C LYS A 130 -19.19 8.61 -15.47
N GLU A 131 -18.92 9.59 -16.34
CA GLU A 131 -18.90 9.36 -17.80
C GLU A 131 -17.59 8.69 -18.25
N ARG A 132 -16.52 8.81 -17.45
CA ARG A 132 -15.17 8.35 -17.76
C ARG A 132 -14.88 6.96 -17.19
N PHE A 133 -15.34 6.68 -15.98
CA PHE A 133 -15.08 5.42 -15.30
C PHE A 133 -16.39 4.69 -15.03
N ASP A 134 -16.42 3.39 -15.35
CA ASP A 134 -17.55 2.50 -15.09
C ASP A 134 -17.43 1.85 -13.70
N TYR A 135 -16.22 1.78 -13.15
CA TYR A 135 -15.95 1.27 -11.82
C TYR A 135 -14.82 2.06 -11.17
N ILE A 136 -14.90 2.15 -9.84
CA ILE A 136 -13.77 2.54 -9.02
C ILE A 136 -13.41 1.42 -8.03
N LEU A 137 -12.13 1.30 -7.74
CA LEU A 137 -11.60 0.53 -6.63
C LEU A 137 -11.06 1.51 -5.59
N PHE A 138 -11.79 1.68 -4.49
CA PHE A 138 -11.30 2.45 -3.35
C PHE A 138 -10.33 1.59 -2.55
N LEU A 139 -9.17 2.14 -2.19
CA LEU A 139 -8.18 1.50 -1.33
C LEU A 139 -7.71 2.48 -0.24
N ASP A 140 -7.59 2.01 1.00
CA ASP A 140 -6.80 2.70 2.02
C ASP A 140 -5.32 2.80 1.62
N ALA A 141 -4.65 3.83 2.11
CA ALA A 141 -3.27 4.12 1.71
C ALA A 141 -2.26 3.05 2.16
N ASP A 142 -2.57 2.29 3.21
CA ASP A 142 -1.75 1.20 3.73
C ASP A 142 -1.95 -0.14 2.99
N ILE A 143 -2.78 -0.17 1.94
CA ILE A 143 -3.01 -1.35 1.11
C ILE A 143 -2.04 -1.37 -0.08
N GLY A 144 -1.32 -2.49 -0.23
CA GLY A 144 -0.40 -2.73 -1.33
C GLY A 144 -0.81 -3.93 -2.20
N VAL A 145 -0.25 -3.99 -3.41
CA VAL A 145 -0.46 -5.09 -4.36
C VAL A 145 0.59 -6.17 -4.16
N ILE A 146 0.14 -7.38 -3.81
CA ILE A 146 1.02 -8.54 -3.61
C ILE A 146 1.09 -9.40 -4.88
N ASN A 147 -0.05 -9.60 -5.56
CA ASN A 147 -0.12 -10.41 -6.77
C ASN A 147 -0.63 -9.57 -7.95
N PRO A 148 0.26 -9.04 -8.80
CA PRO A 148 -0.15 -8.23 -9.94
C PRO A 148 -0.82 -9.04 -11.05
N CYS A 149 -0.76 -10.39 -11.02
CA CYS A 149 -1.27 -11.28 -12.06
C CYS A 149 -2.80 -11.40 -12.09
N HIS A 150 -3.50 -10.91 -11.08
CA HIS A 150 -4.96 -10.81 -11.09
C HIS A 150 -5.41 -9.45 -11.56
N LEU A 151 -6.48 -9.42 -12.34
CA LEU A 151 -7.08 -8.19 -12.81
C LEU A 151 -8.18 -7.75 -11.85
N ILE A 152 -8.43 -6.44 -11.76
CA ILE A 152 -9.55 -5.91 -10.95
C ILE A 152 -10.89 -6.51 -11.45
N GLN A 153 -11.02 -6.71 -12.75
CA GLN A 153 -12.21 -7.27 -13.39
C GLN A 153 -12.55 -8.68 -12.91
N ASP A 154 -11.56 -9.46 -12.46
CA ASP A 154 -11.79 -10.80 -11.92
C ASP A 154 -12.62 -10.74 -10.63
N TYR A 155 -12.65 -9.60 -9.95
CA TYR A 155 -13.40 -9.34 -8.71
C TYR A 155 -14.69 -8.54 -8.91
N ILE A 156 -14.99 -8.11 -10.14
CA ILE A 156 -16.25 -7.44 -10.47
C ILE A 156 -17.35 -8.49 -10.68
N ASP A 157 -18.47 -8.30 -9.98
CA ASP A 157 -19.66 -9.15 -10.11
C ASP A 157 -20.23 -9.12 -11.54
N ASP A 158 -20.71 -10.28 -12.00
CA ASP A 158 -21.31 -10.41 -13.32
C ASP A 158 -22.75 -9.84 -13.34
N ASP A 159 -23.44 -9.78 -12.19
CA ASP A 159 -24.72 -9.10 -12.03
C ASP A 159 -24.52 -7.57 -12.00
N LYS A 160 -24.95 -6.91 -13.07
CA LYS A 160 -24.89 -5.46 -13.24
C LYS A 160 -25.77 -4.65 -12.27
N LYS A 161 -26.56 -5.32 -11.42
CA LYS A 161 -27.30 -4.67 -10.33
C LYS A 161 -26.46 -4.48 -9.07
N VAL A 162 -25.29 -5.11 -8.98
CA VAL A 162 -24.37 -4.94 -7.85
C VAL A 162 -23.63 -3.61 -8.02
N GLU A 163 -23.97 -2.63 -7.19
CA GLU A 163 -23.35 -1.29 -7.21
C GLU A 163 -22.12 -1.19 -6.30
N LEU A 164 -22.07 -2.01 -5.23
CA LEU A 164 -21.01 -2.01 -4.23
C LEU A 164 -20.61 -3.46 -3.91
N THR A 165 -19.31 -3.72 -3.89
CA THR A 165 -18.74 -5.01 -3.49
C THR A 165 -17.74 -4.79 -2.36
N PHE A 166 -18.01 -5.43 -1.23
CA PHE A 166 -17.13 -5.46 -0.05
C PHE A 166 -16.54 -6.86 0.13
N TYR A 167 -15.66 -7.02 1.12
CA TYR A 167 -15.10 -8.31 1.52
C TYR A 167 -15.00 -8.42 3.05
N ASP A 168 -14.93 -9.66 3.53
CA ASP A 168 -14.75 -9.95 4.95
C ASP A 168 -13.26 -9.94 5.33
N ARG A 169 -12.93 -9.33 6.47
CA ARG A 169 -11.59 -9.41 7.07
C ARG A 169 -11.42 -10.73 7.80
N TYR A 170 -10.35 -11.46 7.45
CA TYR A 170 -10.09 -12.80 7.97
C TYR A 170 -9.88 -12.88 9.50
N TYR A 171 -9.52 -11.78 10.17
CA TYR A 171 -9.08 -11.80 11.56
C TYR A 171 -10.15 -11.31 12.55
N ASN A 172 -11.23 -10.70 12.08
CA ASN A 172 -12.28 -10.15 12.95
C ASN A 172 -13.71 -10.27 12.38
N ASP A 173 -13.91 -11.04 11.30
CA ASP A 173 -15.22 -11.28 10.66
C ASP A 173 -16.00 -9.99 10.34
N GLU A 174 -15.27 -8.90 10.09
CA GLU A 174 -15.81 -7.58 9.78
C GLU A 174 -15.90 -7.38 8.27
N ILE A 175 -17.06 -6.89 7.79
CA ILE A 175 -17.17 -6.34 6.43
C ILE A 175 -16.43 -5.00 6.42
N THR A 176 -15.27 -4.97 5.77
CA THR A 176 -14.38 -3.81 5.81
C THR A 176 -14.82 -2.69 4.86
N ALA A 177 -14.77 -1.45 5.35
CA ALA A 177 -14.91 -0.26 4.51
C ALA A 177 -13.56 0.25 3.96
N GLY A 178 -12.42 -0.27 4.42
CA GLY A 178 -11.08 0.17 3.99
C GLY A 178 -10.71 -0.15 2.54
N SER A 179 -11.55 -0.90 1.84
CA SER A 179 -11.47 -1.07 0.38
C SER A 179 -12.77 -1.67 -0.14
N TYR A 180 -13.18 -1.26 -1.33
CA TYR A 180 -14.37 -1.76 -2.00
C TYR A 180 -14.35 -1.42 -3.48
N LEU A 181 -15.09 -2.19 -4.26
CA LEU A 181 -15.45 -1.84 -5.63
C LEU A 181 -16.79 -1.10 -5.62
N ALA A 182 -16.88 -0.03 -6.39
CA ALA A 182 -18.11 0.71 -6.62
C ALA A 182 -18.31 0.95 -8.12
N ARG A 183 -19.57 0.94 -8.55
CA ARG A 183 -20.00 1.21 -9.93
C ARG A 183 -20.54 2.63 -10.07
#